data_AF-W6R6R2-F1
#
_entry.id   AF-W6R6R2-F1
#
_cell.length_a   1.000
_cell.length_b   1.000
_cell.length_c   1.000
_cell.angle_alpha   90.00
_cell.angle_beta   90.00
_cell.angle_gamma   90.00
#
_symmetry.space_group_name_H-M   'P 1'
#
loop_
_entity.id
_entity.type
_entity.pdbx_description
1 polymer ?
#
loop_
_entity_poly.entity_id
_entity_poly.type
_entity_poly.pdbx_seq_one_letter_code
_entity_poly.pdbx_strand_id
1 'polypeptide(L)'
;MEPADLKLLSTALKARAPVSAGLAVRESAAMFLINTQLDPGVTINWLERERTAVAWKMEVPGHFKLLDVVCADIPSLASIIGALDIDVEAVDVLFCPDKLGWSGQAKSLDSHTQFMVRAPGTIAFDRPAMLSPMADF
;
A
#
# COMPACT_ATOMS: atom_id res chain seq x y z
N MET A 1 16.54 -9.25 -4.99
CA MET A 1 15.34 -9.56 -5.79
C MET A 1 15.82 -10.13 -7.11
N GLU A 2 15.31 -11.30 -7.49
CA GLU A 2 15.73 -11.96 -8.73
C GLU A 2 15.19 -11.21 -9.97
N PRO A 3 15.84 -11.32 -11.14
CA PRO A 3 15.39 -10.63 -12.35
C PRO A 3 13.95 -10.96 -12.77
N ALA A 4 13.49 -12.20 -12.52
CA ALA A 4 12.14 -12.63 -12.82
C ALA A 4 11.11 -11.92 -11.92
N ASP A 5 11.39 -11.82 -10.63
CA ASP A 5 10.53 -11.12 -9.65
C ASP A 5 10.43 -9.64 -9.97
N LEU A 6 11.56 -9.00 -10.32
CA LEU A 6 11.57 -7.60 -10.73
C LEU A 6 10.72 -7.38 -11.97
N LYS A 7 10.78 -8.29 -12.96
CA LYS A 7 9.95 -8.20 -14.18
C LYS A 7 8.46 -8.37 -13.87
N LEU A 8 8.12 -9.32 -12.99
CA LEU A 8 6.75 -9.55 -12.54
C LEU A 8 6.19 -8.31 -11.82
N LEU A 9 6.91 -7.81 -10.81
CA LEU A 9 6.56 -6.62 -10.05
C LEU A 9 6.46 -5.38 -10.95
N SER A 10 7.41 -5.20 -11.87
CA SER A 10 7.38 -4.07 -12.83
C SER A 10 6.15 -4.12 -13.74
N THR A 11 5.74 -5.32 -14.15
CA THR A 11 4.51 -5.50 -14.94
C THR A 11 3.28 -5.14 -14.11
N ALA A 12 3.20 -5.61 -12.86
CA ALA A 12 2.09 -5.30 -11.96
C ALA A 12 2.00 -3.79 -11.65
N LEU A 13 3.14 -3.13 -11.39
CA LEU A 13 3.20 -1.68 -11.13
C LEU A 13 2.69 -0.84 -12.30
N LYS A 14 2.91 -1.28 -13.55
CA LYS A 14 2.40 -0.61 -14.76
C LYS A 14 0.90 -0.79 -14.94
N ALA A 15 0.35 -1.91 -14.47
CA ALA A 15 -1.07 -2.23 -14.57
C ALA A 15 -1.87 -1.85 -13.32
N ARG A 16 -1.25 -1.17 -12.33
CA ARG A 16 -1.87 -0.93 -11.03
C ARG A 16 -3.17 -0.14 -11.15
N ALA A 17 -4.20 -0.60 -10.47
CA ALA A 17 -5.40 0.17 -10.20
C ALA A 17 -5.21 1.03 -8.94
N PRO A 18 -5.88 2.19 -8.86
CA PRO A 18 -5.92 2.95 -7.62
C PRO A 18 -6.70 2.19 -6.55
N VAL A 19 -6.09 1.97 -5.39
CA VAL A 19 -6.64 1.29 -4.19
C VAL A 19 -7.74 2.09 -3.47
N SER A 20 -7.95 3.34 -3.90
CA SER A 20 -8.95 4.26 -3.37
C SER A 20 -9.68 4.97 -4.51
N ALA A 21 -10.95 5.33 -4.29
CA ALA A 21 -11.66 6.29 -5.13
C ALA A 21 -11.40 7.75 -4.73
N GLY A 22 -10.86 8.00 -3.52
CA GLY A 22 -10.57 9.34 -3.00
C GLY A 22 -9.13 9.80 -3.25
N LEU A 23 -8.15 9.08 -2.69
CA LEU A 23 -6.73 9.40 -2.84
C LEU A 23 -5.92 8.12 -3.00
N ALA A 24 -5.29 7.94 -4.17
CA ALA A 24 -4.43 6.80 -4.43
C ALA A 24 -3.35 7.14 -5.45
N VAL A 25 -2.23 6.43 -5.34
CA VAL A 25 -1.15 6.44 -6.32
C VAL A 25 -1.64 5.69 -7.56
N ARG A 26 -1.65 6.37 -8.72
CA ARG A 26 -1.92 5.71 -10.02
C ARG A 26 -0.64 5.25 -10.70
N GLU A 27 0.42 6.04 -10.60
CA GLU A 27 1.70 5.77 -11.24
C GLU A 27 2.82 6.21 -10.28
N SER A 28 3.70 5.29 -9.89
CA SER A 28 4.94 5.59 -9.15
C SER A 28 5.85 4.37 -9.06
N ALA A 29 6.09 3.68 -10.18
CA ALA A 29 6.85 2.43 -10.18
C ALA A 29 8.29 2.62 -9.66
N ALA A 30 8.92 3.75 -10.01
CA ALA A 30 10.28 4.07 -9.56
C ALA A 30 10.34 4.24 -8.04
N MET A 31 9.44 5.03 -7.44
CA MET A 31 9.44 5.26 -6.00
C MET A 31 9.13 4.00 -5.22
N PHE A 32 8.20 3.17 -5.72
CA PHE A 32 7.94 1.87 -5.10
C PHE A 32 9.23 1.06 -4.99
N LEU A 33 9.95 0.89 -6.10
CA LEU A 33 11.19 0.12 -6.11
C LEU A 33 12.27 0.76 -5.21
N ILE A 34 12.43 2.08 -5.24
CA ILE A 34 13.42 2.78 -4.40
C ILE A 34 13.09 2.59 -2.91
N ASN A 35 11.85 2.84 -2.50
CA ASN A 35 11.43 2.76 -1.10
C ASN A 35 11.50 1.34 -0.53
N THR A 36 11.34 0.30 -1.37
CA THR A 36 11.61 -1.09 -0.93
C THR A 36 13.08 -1.36 -0.61
N GLN A 37 14.02 -0.63 -1.23
CA GLN A 37 15.45 -0.81 -1.00
C GLN A 37 15.97 0.06 0.16
N LEU A 38 15.37 1.23 0.36
CA LEU A 38 15.76 2.15 1.42
C LEU A 38 15.32 1.67 2.81
N ASP A 39 14.28 0.85 2.87
CA ASP A 39 13.68 0.38 4.11
C ASP A 39 13.73 -1.15 4.21
N PRO A 40 14.74 -1.70 4.90
CA PRO A 40 14.94 -3.15 4.98
C PRO A 40 13.84 -3.87 5.79
N GLY A 41 12.97 -3.13 6.50
CA GLY A 41 11.83 -3.72 7.18
C GLY A 41 10.67 -4.05 6.26
N VAL A 42 10.66 -3.53 5.02
CA VAL A 42 9.60 -3.79 4.03
C VAL A 42 9.74 -5.18 3.44
N THR A 43 8.69 -5.97 3.59
CA THR A 43 8.53 -7.25 2.91
C THR A 43 7.58 -7.09 1.73
N ILE A 44 7.90 -7.75 0.62
CA ILE A 44 7.03 -7.82 -0.55
C ILE A 44 6.68 -9.29 -0.79
N ASN A 45 5.39 -9.58 -0.82
CA ASN A 45 4.89 -10.89 -1.24
C ASN A 45 4.09 -10.75 -2.53
N TRP A 46 4.30 -11.68 -3.45
CA TRP A 46 3.42 -11.89 -4.58
C TRP A 46 2.35 -12.92 -4.21
N LEU A 47 1.09 -12.54 -4.30
CA LEU A 47 -0.06 -13.40 -4.07
C LEU A 47 -0.57 -13.92 -5.42
N GLU A 48 -0.27 -15.19 -5.74
CA GLU A 48 -0.51 -15.76 -7.07
C GLU A 48 -1.97 -15.77 -7.48
N ARG A 49 -2.86 -16.13 -6.55
CA ARG A 49 -4.31 -16.23 -6.81
C ARG A 49 -4.92 -14.86 -7.07
N GLU A 50 -4.50 -13.86 -6.32
CA GLU A 50 -4.95 -12.48 -6.39
C GLU A 50 -4.19 -11.67 -7.45
N ARG A 51 -3.09 -12.21 -8.00
CA ARG A 51 -2.16 -11.51 -8.91
C ARG A 51 -1.76 -10.15 -8.37
N THR A 52 -1.40 -10.13 -7.09
CA THR A 52 -1.23 -8.91 -6.32
C THR A 52 0.13 -8.91 -5.64
N ALA A 53 0.91 -7.85 -5.81
CA ALA A 53 2.06 -7.59 -4.96
C ALA A 53 1.62 -6.78 -3.73
N VAL A 54 2.00 -7.23 -2.55
CA VAL A 54 1.66 -6.60 -1.27
C VAL A 54 2.96 -6.18 -0.59
N ALA A 55 3.10 -4.89 -0.32
CA ALA A 55 4.20 -4.34 0.47
C ALA A 55 3.71 -4.11 1.90
N TRP A 56 4.41 -4.68 2.88
CA TRP A 56 3.99 -4.65 4.28
C TRP A 56 5.17 -4.74 5.25
N LYS A 57 4.89 -4.49 6.53
CA LYS A 57 5.82 -4.70 7.65
C LYS A 57 5.13 -5.27 8.87
N MET A 58 5.91 -5.90 9.74
CA MET A 58 5.50 -6.28 11.07
C MET A 58 6.67 -6.09 12.03
N GLU A 59 6.76 -4.92 12.63
CA GLU A 59 7.84 -4.56 13.58
C GLU A 59 7.60 -5.18 14.96
N VAL A 60 6.33 -5.37 15.31
CA VAL A 60 5.87 -6.04 16.53
C VAL A 60 5.03 -7.24 16.11
N PRO A 61 5.22 -8.43 16.71
CA PRO A 61 4.42 -9.61 16.40
C PRO A 61 2.91 -9.32 16.45
N GLY A 62 2.16 -9.83 15.48
CA GLY A 62 0.72 -9.64 15.37
C GLY A 62 0.29 -8.25 14.88
N HIS A 63 1.17 -7.25 14.78
CA HIS A 63 0.84 -5.92 14.29
C HIS A 63 1.28 -5.72 12.85
N PHE A 64 0.36 -5.99 11.92
CA PHE A 64 0.58 -5.89 10.49
C PHE A 64 0.37 -4.45 9.98
N LYS A 65 1.38 -3.88 9.33
CA LYS A 65 1.31 -2.58 8.66
C LYS A 65 1.30 -2.79 7.15
N LEU A 66 0.17 -2.50 6.51
CA LEU A 66 0.03 -2.55 5.05
C LEU A 66 0.49 -1.22 4.43
N LEU A 67 1.50 -1.29 3.56
CA LEU A 67 2.13 -0.10 2.98
C LEU A 67 1.63 0.22 1.57
N ASP A 68 1.46 -0.79 0.72
CA ASP A 68 0.86 -0.62 -0.61
C ASP A 68 0.32 -1.96 -1.14
N VAL A 69 -0.62 -1.87 -2.08
CA VAL A 69 -1.21 -3.00 -2.79
C VAL A 69 -1.16 -2.70 -4.28
N VAL A 70 -0.45 -3.55 -5.03
CA VAL A 70 -0.19 -3.37 -6.47
C VAL A 70 -0.83 -4.51 -7.24
N CYS A 71 -1.94 -4.21 -7.89
CA CYS A 71 -2.73 -5.14 -8.69
C CYS A 71 -3.63 -4.40 -9.67
N ALA A 72 -4.14 -5.11 -10.68
CA ALA A 72 -5.14 -4.58 -11.61
C ALA A 72 -6.55 -4.61 -11.01
N ASP A 73 -6.86 -5.64 -10.22
CA ASP A 73 -8.14 -5.85 -9.55
C ASP A 73 -7.92 -5.89 -8.04
N ILE A 74 -8.44 -4.90 -7.31
CA ILE A 74 -8.16 -4.72 -5.89
C ILE A 74 -8.81 -5.85 -5.06
N PRO A 75 -8.03 -6.71 -4.37
CA PRO A 75 -8.58 -7.74 -3.51
C PRO A 75 -9.06 -7.15 -2.17
N SER A 76 -9.87 -7.91 -1.44
CA SER A 76 -10.22 -7.52 -0.07
C SER A 76 -9.03 -7.66 0.88
N LEU A 77 -9.00 -6.87 1.96
CA LEU A 77 -7.99 -7.02 3.01
C LEU A 77 -7.99 -8.43 3.60
N ALA A 78 -9.17 -9.00 3.85
CA ALA A 78 -9.29 -10.35 4.40
C ALA A 78 -8.66 -11.39 3.47
N SER A 79 -8.82 -11.23 2.14
CA SER A 79 -8.16 -12.07 1.14
C SER A 79 -6.64 -11.93 1.18
N ILE A 80 -6.12 -10.69 1.30
CA ILE A 80 -4.68 -10.44 1.43
C ILE A 80 -4.12 -11.12 2.67
N ILE A 81 -4.72 -10.91 3.83
CA ILE A 81 -4.24 -11.48 5.10
C ILE A 81 -4.28 -13.00 5.05
N GLY A 82 -5.39 -13.58 4.57
CA GLY A 82 -5.53 -15.03 4.42
C GLY A 82 -4.54 -15.64 3.43
N ALA A 83 -4.16 -14.92 2.37
CA ALA A 83 -3.18 -15.39 1.39
C ALA A 83 -1.72 -15.26 1.88
N LEU A 84 -1.43 -14.32 2.77
CA LEU A 84 -0.12 -14.17 3.40
C LEU A 84 0.15 -15.26 4.45
N ASP A 85 -0.91 -15.88 4.99
CA ASP A 85 -0.83 -16.93 6.03
C ASP A 85 0.01 -16.51 7.25
N ILE A 86 -0.23 -15.29 7.72
CA ILE A 86 0.44 -14.67 8.87
C ILE A 86 -0.52 -14.51 10.04
N ASP A 87 0.01 -14.58 11.25
CA ASP A 87 -0.75 -14.30 12.48
C ASP A 87 -0.87 -12.78 12.68
N VAL A 88 -2.11 -12.29 12.74
CA VAL A 88 -2.44 -10.86 12.76
C VAL A 88 -3.50 -10.58 13.81
N GLU A 89 -3.13 -9.77 14.80
CA GLU A 89 -4.01 -9.28 15.85
C GLU A 89 -4.51 -7.86 15.56
N ALA A 90 -3.68 -7.04 14.90
CA ALA A 90 -3.98 -5.66 14.56
C ALA A 90 -3.46 -5.32 13.16
N VAL A 91 -4.21 -4.47 12.46
CA VAL A 91 -3.84 -3.98 11.14
C VAL A 91 -3.86 -2.47 11.11
N ASP A 92 -2.75 -1.88 10.65
CA ASP A 92 -2.69 -0.50 10.20
C ASP A 92 -2.56 -0.48 8.68
N VAL A 93 -3.36 0.34 7.99
CA VAL A 93 -3.23 0.57 6.55
C VAL A 93 -2.77 2.00 6.33
N LEU A 94 -1.56 2.17 5.78
CA LEU A 94 -0.91 3.47 5.63
C LEU A 94 -1.22 4.13 4.29
N PHE A 95 -2.48 4.02 3.83
CA PHE A 95 -3.05 4.71 2.68
C PHE A 95 -4.57 4.62 2.76
N CYS A 96 -5.30 5.34 1.90
CA CYS A 96 -6.76 5.26 1.82
C CYS A 96 -7.23 3.88 1.31
N PRO A 97 -7.93 3.04 2.12
CA PRO A 97 -8.14 1.63 1.78
C PRO A 97 -9.58 1.30 1.36
N ASP A 98 -10.36 2.26 0.84
CA ASP A 98 -11.80 2.10 0.61
C ASP A 98 -12.16 0.98 -0.39
N LYS A 99 -11.24 0.57 -1.28
CA LYS A 99 -11.48 -0.58 -2.17
C LYS A 99 -11.05 -1.93 -1.60
N LEU A 100 -10.42 -1.98 -0.42
CA LEU A 100 -10.01 -3.23 0.22
C LEU A 100 -11.15 -3.88 1.03
N GLY A 101 -12.36 -3.32 1.01
CA GLY A 101 -13.44 -3.78 1.90
C GLY A 101 -13.12 -3.55 3.39
N TRP A 102 -12.32 -2.52 3.67
CA TRP A 102 -11.87 -2.14 5.02
C TRP A 102 -12.98 -1.47 5.84
N SER A 103 -13.07 -1.78 7.14
CA SER A 103 -14.07 -1.22 8.08
C SER A 103 -13.48 -0.69 9.40
N GLY A 104 -12.22 -0.26 9.39
CA GLY A 104 -11.56 0.37 10.54
C GLY A 104 -11.72 1.90 10.62
N GLN A 105 -11.03 2.51 11.58
CA GLN A 105 -11.08 3.95 11.84
C GLN A 105 -9.86 4.68 11.24
N ALA A 106 -10.09 5.78 10.52
CA ALA A 106 -9.01 6.66 10.08
C ALA A 106 -8.46 7.46 11.27
N LYS A 107 -7.14 7.44 11.45
CA LYS A 107 -6.41 8.20 12.49
C LYS A 107 -5.28 8.97 11.85
N SER A 108 -4.94 10.13 12.41
CA SER A 108 -3.75 10.87 11.98
C SER A 108 -2.51 10.07 12.33
N LEU A 109 -1.58 9.96 11.39
CA LEU A 109 -0.26 9.42 11.62
C LEU A 109 0.63 10.51 12.22
N ASP A 110 1.29 10.21 13.33
CA ASP A 110 2.31 11.10 13.89
C ASP A 110 3.59 10.98 13.05
N SER A 111 3.77 11.92 12.13
CA SER A 111 4.91 11.96 11.21
C SER A 111 5.53 13.36 11.15
N HIS A 112 6.83 13.39 10.91
CA HIS A 112 7.57 14.64 10.72
C HIS A 112 7.36 15.25 9.32
N THR A 113 6.74 14.50 8.41
CA THR A 113 6.39 14.92 7.04
C THR A 113 4.88 14.99 6.88
N GLN A 114 4.40 15.93 6.05
CA GLN A 114 2.98 16.09 5.74
C GLN A 114 2.77 16.16 4.23
N PHE A 115 1.74 15.46 3.75
CA PHE A 115 1.39 15.49 2.34
C PHE A 115 0.71 16.82 1.97
N MET A 116 1.34 17.58 1.07
CA MET A 116 0.83 18.87 0.60
C MET A 116 0.31 18.75 -0.83
N VAL A 117 -0.96 19.10 -1.03
CA VAL A 117 -1.58 19.12 -2.37
C VAL A 117 -1.73 20.55 -2.86
N ARG A 118 -1.20 20.82 -4.06
CA ARG A 118 -1.48 22.06 -4.79
C ARG A 118 -2.38 21.72 -5.97
N ALA A 119 -3.59 22.29 -5.98
CA ALA A 119 -4.55 22.11 -7.06
C ALA A 119 -5.18 23.46 -7.45
N PRO A 120 -5.76 23.58 -8.66
CA PRO A 120 -6.43 24.80 -9.11
C PRO A 120 -7.66 25.19 -8.28
N GLY A 121 -8.20 24.27 -7.47
CA GLY A 121 -9.31 24.49 -6.57
C GLY A 121 -9.08 23.86 -5.19
N THR A 122 -10.01 24.11 -4.27
CA THR A 122 -9.96 23.53 -2.92
C THR A 122 -10.15 22.03 -2.98
N ILE A 123 -9.19 21.29 -2.41
CA ILE A 123 -9.32 19.87 -2.11
C ILE A 123 -9.47 19.75 -0.60
N ALA A 124 -10.53 19.09 -0.17
CA ALA A 124 -10.78 18.77 1.23
C ALA A 124 -10.99 17.26 1.36
N PHE A 125 -10.47 16.68 2.44
CA PHE A 125 -10.72 15.29 2.81
C PHE A 125 -11.52 15.30 4.11
N ASP A 126 -12.62 14.53 4.15
CA ASP A 126 -13.48 14.45 5.34
C ASP A 126 -12.83 13.68 6.52
N ARG A 127 -11.69 13.05 6.26
CA ARG A 127 -10.92 12.21 7.19
C ARG A 127 -9.43 12.30 6.85
N PRO A 128 -8.53 11.94 7.80
CA PRO A 128 -7.11 11.80 7.50
C PRO A 128 -6.88 10.92 6.27
N ALA A 129 -6.02 11.40 5.38
CA ALA A 129 -5.65 10.74 4.13
C ALA A 129 -4.14 10.87 3.93
N MET A 130 -3.52 9.82 3.40
CA MET A 130 -2.10 9.79 3.07
C MET A 130 -1.87 9.02 1.78
N LEU A 131 -0.78 9.32 1.09
CA LEU A 131 -0.25 8.44 0.04
C LEU A 131 0.43 7.24 0.69
N SER A 132 0.49 6.14 -0.07
CA SER A 132 1.31 4.99 0.28
C SER A 132 2.76 5.43 0.58
N PRO A 133 3.39 4.94 1.66
CA PRO A 133 4.81 5.17 1.93
C PRO A 133 5.71 4.69 0.79
N MET A 134 5.22 3.75 -0.02
CA MET A 134 5.93 3.28 -1.22
C MET A 134 5.94 4.30 -2.35
N ALA A 135 5.18 5.39 -2.25
CA ALA A 135 5.21 6.50 -3.20
C ALA A 135 5.77 7.80 -2.59
N ASP A 136 6.27 7.75 -1.35
CA ASP A 136 6.90 8.90 -0.70
C ASP A 136 8.25 9.24 -1.36
N PHE A 137 8.67 10.52 -1.30
CA PHE A 137 9.80 11.08 -2.06
C PHE A 137 10.83 11.82 -1.22
#